data_AF-A0A8B6CIN5-F1
#
_entry.id   AF-A0A8B6CIN5-F1
#
_cell.length_a   1.000
_cell.length_b   1.000
_cell.length_c   1.000
_cell.angle_alpha   90.00
_cell.angle_beta   90.00
_cell.angle_gamma   90.00
#
_symmetry.space_group_name_H-M   'P 1'
#
loop_
_entity.id
_entity.type
_entity.pdbx_description
1 polymer ?
#
loop_
_entity_poly.entity_id
_entity_poly.type
_entity_poly.pdbx_seq_one_letter_code
_entity_poly.pdbx_strand_id
1 'polypeptide(L)'
;MDRTIDVCRTLRATVISLIRLGVHPAILNPIVCSKFVKQVCYPKALYGCELWGKLTSTEWLMLERTQHYICKKIQGLPRRTRSDMCLPMIGWFSIESYVDEKETSYS
;
A
#
# COMPACT_ATOMS: atom_id res chain seq x y z
N MET A 1 -14.88 -10.41 -1.11
CA MET A 1 -15.13 -9.01 -0.68
C MET A 1 -14.73 -8.75 0.77
N ASP A 2 -15.22 -9.51 1.76
CA ASP A 2 -14.91 -9.27 3.18
C ASP A 2 -13.40 -9.31 3.51
N ARG A 3 -12.68 -10.28 2.95
CA ARG A 3 -11.22 -10.40 3.12
C ARG A 3 -10.48 -9.14 2.62
N THR A 4 -10.83 -8.65 1.43
CA THR A 4 -10.23 -7.44 0.84
C THR A 4 -10.49 -6.20 1.69
N ILE A 5 -11.67 -6.10 2.31
CA ILE A 5 -12.01 -5.03 3.25
C ILE A 5 -11.10 -5.09 4.48
N ASP A 6 -10.90 -6.29 5.05
CA ASP A 6 -10.04 -6.50 6.21
C ASP A 6 -8.58 -6.18 5.92
N VAL A 7 -8.09 -6.56 4.75
CA VAL A 7 -6.75 -6.20 4.26
C VAL A 7 -6.61 -4.69 4.15
N CYS A 8 -7.56 -4.02 3.50
CA CYS A 8 -7.55 -2.55 3.38
C CYS A 8 -7.59 -1.86 4.76
N ARG A 9 -8.37 -2.41 5.70
CA ARG A 9 -8.45 -1.90 7.08
C ARG A 9 -7.12 -2.07 7.80
N THR A 10 -6.50 -3.24 7.67
CA THR A 10 -5.20 -3.57 8.28
C THR A 10 -4.08 -2.70 7.72
N LEU A 11 -4.03 -2.51 6.39
CA LEU A 11 -3.10 -1.59 5.72
C LEU A 11 -3.24 -0.17 6.26
N ARG A 12 -4.46 0.35 6.35
CA ARG A 12 -4.70 1.72 6.86
C ARG A 12 -4.30 1.86 8.32
N ALA A 13 -4.71 0.90 9.16
CA ALA A 13 -4.39 0.92 10.58
C ALA A 13 -2.88 0.88 10.83
N THR A 14 -2.16 -0.01 10.15
CA THR A 14 -0.70 -0.14 10.29
C THR A 14 0.04 1.09 9.82
N VAL A 15 -0.36 1.69 8.70
CA VAL A 15 0.23 2.95 8.21
C VAL A 15 -0.02 4.11 9.17
N ILE A 16 -1.24 4.24 9.71
CA ILE A 16 -1.54 5.28 10.70
C ILE A 16 -0.68 5.10 11.96
N SER A 17 -0.49 3.85 12.42
CA SER A 17 0.39 3.56 13.54
C SER A 17 1.85 3.91 13.24
N LEU A 18 2.37 3.57 12.05
CA LEU A 18 3.73 3.97 11.63
C LEU A 18 3.91 5.48 11.59
N ILE A 19 2.91 6.21 11.06
CA ILE A 19 2.94 7.67 11.03
C ILE A 19 3.00 8.24 12.44
N ARG A 20 2.22 7.69 13.38
CA ARG A 20 2.24 8.10 14.80
C ARG A 20 3.59 7.84 15.48
N LEU A 21 4.34 6.84 15.02
CA LEU A 21 5.69 6.52 15.50
C LEU A 21 6.78 7.39 14.86
N GLY A 22 6.43 8.36 14.01
CA GLY A 22 7.39 9.29 13.40
C GLY A 22 7.76 8.97 11.96
N VAL A 23 7.16 7.94 11.33
CA VAL A 23 7.27 7.69 9.88
C VAL A 23 6.36 8.68 9.13
N HIS A 24 6.73 9.96 9.21
CA HIS A 24 5.97 11.07 8.66
C HIS A 24 6.86 11.90 7.73
N PRO A 25 6.33 12.41 6.59
CA PRO A 25 7.06 13.24 5.63
C PRO A 25 7.71 14.50 6.22
N ALA A 26 7.20 15.01 7.35
CA ALA A 26 7.80 16.16 8.02
C ALA A 26 9.13 15.85 8.74
N ILE A 27 9.40 14.56 9.01
CA ILE A 27 10.58 14.11 9.77
C ILE A 27 11.52 13.32 8.87
N LEU A 28 10.97 12.46 8.00
CA LEU A 28 11.73 11.54 7.15
C LEU A 28 11.47 11.80 5.67
N ASN A 29 12.49 11.51 4.85
CA ASN A 29 12.35 11.52 3.40
C ASN A 29 11.22 10.55 2.97
N PRO A 30 10.30 10.95 2.08
CA PRO A 30 9.21 10.10 1.61
C PRO A 30 9.66 8.75 1.03
N ILE A 31 10.84 8.67 0.41
CA ILE A 31 11.43 7.43 -0.09
C ILE A 31 11.73 6.48 1.07
N VAL A 32 12.26 6.99 2.18
CA VAL A 32 12.53 6.21 3.39
C VAL A 32 11.22 5.75 4.04
N CYS A 33 10.23 6.64 4.16
CA CYS A 33 8.87 6.27 4.62
C CYS A 33 8.28 5.15 3.75
N SER A 34 8.49 5.21 2.44
CA SER A 34 8.01 4.20 1.50
C SER A 34 8.62 2.82 1.76
N LYS A 35 9.91 2.76 2.12
CA LYS A 35 10.60 1.51 2.47
C LYS A 35 10.01 0.89 3.73
N PHE A 36 9.75 1.70 4.77
CA PHE A 36 9.10 1.23 5.99
C PHE A 36 7.71 0.65 5.73
N VAL A 37 6.90 1.31 4.89
CA VAL A 37 5.58 0.78 4.52
C VAL A 37 5.69 -0.56 3.78
N LYS A 38 6.59 -0.66 2.78
CA LYS A 38 6.80 -1.92 2.06
C LYS A 38 7.33 -3.04 2.96
N GLN A 39 8.14 -2.74 3.96
CA GLN A 39 8.73 -3.74 4.85
C GLN A 39 7.81 -4.16 6.00
N VAL A 40 6.92 -3.27 6.47
CA VAL A 40 6.09 -3.53 7.65
C VAL A 40 4.61 -3.73 7.30
N CYS A 41 4.04 -2.84 6.50
CA CYS A 41 2.60 -2.86 6.21
C CYS A 41 2.24 -3.93 5.20
N TYR A 42 3.03 -4.07 4.14
CA TYR A 42 2.70 -5.00 3.04
C TYR A 42 2.76 -6.45 3.52
N PRO A 43 3.84 -6.94 4.16
CA PRO A 43 3.86 -8.30 4.70
C PRO A 43 2.74 -8.55 5.70
N LYS A 44 2.42 -7.57 6.56
CA LYS A 44 1.37 -7.76 7.59
C LYS A 44 -0.04 -7.89 7.02
N ALA A 45 -0.34 -7.18 5.92
CA ALA A 45 -1.70 -7.14 5.39
C ALA A 45 -1.89 -8.00 4.13
N LEU A 46 -0.84 -8.22 3.36
CA LEU A 46 -0.84 -9.02 2.13
C LEU A 46 -0.27 -10.42 2.36
N TYR A 47 -0.05 -10.85 3.61
CA TYR A 47 0.34 -12.23 3.86
C TYR A 47 -0.73 -13.20 3.34
N GLY A 48 -0.33 -14.17 2.53
CA GLY A 48 -1.27 -15.13 1.94
C GLY A 48 -2.09 -14.56 0.80
N CYS A 49 -1.74 -13.38 0.25
CA CYS A 49 -2.41 -12.85 -0.93
C CYS A 49 -2.23 -13.72 -2.17
N GLU A 50 -1.16 -14.50 -2.19
CA GLU A 50 -0.86 -15.54 -3.17
C GLU A 50 -1.87 -16.69 -3.20
N LEU A 51 -2.53 -16.93 -2.07
CA LEU A 51 -3.59 -17.92 -1.97
C LEU A 51 -4.97 -17.33 -2.27
N TRP A 52 -5.05 -16.03 -2.53
CA TRP A 52 -6.30 -15.40 -2.94
C TRP A 52 -6.49 -15.77 -4.41
N GLY A 53 -7.36 -16.74 -4.68
CA GLY A 53 -7.83 -17.00 -6.05
C GLY A 53 -8.28 -15.70 -6.72
N LYS A 54 -8.31 -15.67 -8.06
CA LYS A 54 -8.51 -14.46 -8.88
C LYS A 54 -9.43 -13.42 -8.23
N LEU A 55 -8.83 -12.35 -7.70
CA LEU A 55 -9.54 -11.19 -7.18
C LEU A 55 -10.38 -10.56 -8.29
N THR A 56 -11.57 -10.09 -7.92
CA THR A 56 -12.43 -9.34 -8.86
C THR A 56 -11.86 -7.96 -9.13
N SER A 57 -12.21 -7.35 -10.26
CA SER A 57 -11.78 -5.98 -10.60
C SER A 57 -12.18 -4.95 -9.54
N THR A 58 -13.31 -5.15 -8.87
CA THR A 58 -13.76 -4.30 -7.76
C THR A 58 -12.82 -4.38 -6.55
N GLU A 59 -12.34 -5.58 -6.23
CA GLU A 59 -11.42 -5.80 -5.12
C GLU A 59 -10.03 -5.20 -5.40
N TRP A 60 -9.54 -5.33 -6.63
CA TRP A 60 -8.31 -4.65 -7.08
C TRP A 60 -8.42 -3.14 -6.94
N LEU A 61 -9.54 -2.56 -7.40
CA LEU A 61 -9.79 -1.13 -7.28
C LEU A 61 -9.81 -0.65 -5.81
N MET A 62 -10.30 -1.47 -4.88
CA MET A 62 -10.28 -1.16 -3.44
C MET A 62 -8.87 -1.15 -2.87
N LEU A 63 -8.04 -2.13 -3.25
CA LEU A 63 -6.64 -2.21 -2.86
C LEU A 63 -5.83 -1.04 -3.43
N GLU A 64 -6.00 -0.72 -4.71
CA GLU A 64 -5.36 0.44 -5.36
C GLU A 64 -5.74 1.75 -4.68
N ARG A 65 -7.02 1.98 -4.39
CA ARG A 65 -7.47 3.19 -3.67
C ARG A 65 -6.81 3.29 -2.29
N THR A 66 -6.60 2.16 -1.63
CA THR A 66 -5.91 2.11 -0.33
C THR A 66 -4.42 2.39 -0.48
N GLN A 67 -3.76 1.83 -1.51
CA GLN A 67 -2.37 2.14 -1.83
C GLN A 67 -2.17 3.63 -2.12
N HIS A 68 -3.03 4.23 -2.94
CA HIS A 68 -3.01 5.67 -3.24
C HIS A 68 -3.22 6.54 -1.98
N TYR A 69 -4.11 6.13 -1.09
CA TYR A 69 -4.30 6.81 0.20
C TYR A 69 -3.01 6.80 1.04
N ILE A 70 -2.37 5.64 1.16
CA ILE A 70 -1.12 5.46 1.91
C ILE A 70 -0.01 6.31 1.28
N CYS A 71 0.13 6.22 -0.03
CA CYS A 71 1.11 6.93 -0.82
C CYS A 71 1.03 8.45 -0.61
N LYS A 72 -0.19 9.02 -0.63
CA LYS A 72 -0.40 10.44 -0.32
C LYS A 72 -0.04 10.77 1.12
N LYS A 73 -0.36 9.90 2.08
CA LYS A 73 -0.06 10.12 3.50
C LYS A 73 1.44 10.15 3.78
N ILE A 74 2.22 9.21 3.25
CA ILE A 74 3.67 9.15 3.49
C ILE A 74 4.45 10.25 2.78
N GLN A 75 3.89 10.82 1.71
CA GLN A 75 4.46 11.97 1.00
C GLN A 75 3.96 13.32 1.53
N GLY A 76 2.94 13.34 2.39
CA GLY A 76 2.35 14.59 2.90
C GLY A 76 1.50 15.32 1.86
N LEU A 77 1.05 14.61 0.83
CA LEU A 77 0.29 15.18 -0.26
C LEU A 77 -1.16 15.45 0.15
N PRO A 78 -1.78 16.54 -0.35
CA PRO A 78 -3.19 16.79 -0.16
C PRO A 78 -4.07 15.62 -0.64
N ARG A 79 -5.22 15.41 0.00
CA ARG A 79 -6.16 14.34 -0.35
C ARG A 79 -6.59 14.38 -1.83
N ARG A 80 -6.71 15.59 -2.39
CA ARG A 80 -7.15 15.87 -3.76
C ARG A 80 -6.05 15.73 -4.82
N THR A 81 -4.81 15.44 -4.42
CA THR A 81 -3.72 15.15 -5.38
C THR A 81 -4.14 14.01 -6.29
N ARG A 82 -3.87 14.10 -7.59
CA ARG A 82 -4.21 13.04 -8.54
C ARG A 82 -3.46 11.75 -8.18
N SER A 83 -4.14 10.61 -8.31
CA SER A 83 -3.60 9.31 -7.88
C SER A 83 -2.58 8.74 -8.86
N ASP A 84 -2.69 9.06 -10.15
CA ASP A 84 -1.78 8.63 -11.21
C ASP A 84 -0.33 9.12 -11.00
N MET A 85 -0.17 10.28 -10.34
CA MET A 85 1.15 10.85 -10.09
C MET A 85 1.78 10.34 -8.78
N CYS A 86 1.01 9.84 -7.81
CA CYS A 86 1.56 9.64 -6.46
C CYS A 86 2.48 8.42 -6.36
N LEU A 87 2.17 7.31 -7.03
CA LEU A 87 3.00 6.10 -6.98
C LEU A 87 4.38 6.30 -7.68
N PRO A 88 4.45 6.87 -8.91
CA PRO A 88 5.73 7.05 -9.59
C PRO A 88 6.71 7.97 -8.84
N MET A 89 6.21 8.99 -8.12
CA MET A 89 7.05 9.91 -7.34
C MET A 89 7.90 9.23 -6.27
N ILE A 90 7.49 8.04 -5.80
CA ILE A 90 8.24 7.23 -4.83
C ILE A 90 8.73 5.90 -5.41
N GLY A 91 8.68 5.75 -6.74
CA GLY A 91 9.09 4.53 -7.44
C GLY A 91 8.23 3.31 -7.10
N TRP A 92 6.93 3.50 -6.88
CA TRP A 92 5.99 2.41 -6.64
C TRP A 92 5.22 2.05 -7.91
N PHE A 93 4.94 0.76 -8.06
CA PHE A 93 4.00 0.22 -9.04
C PHE A 93 2.64 -0.04 -8.38
N SER A 94 1.65 -0.46 -9.18
CA SER A 94 0.35 -0.85 -8.64
C SER A 94 0.50 -2.00 -7.65
N ILE A 95 -0.45 -2.09 -6.72
CA ILE A 95 -0.47 -3.18 -5.75
C ILE A 95 -0.68 -4.54 -6.41
N GLU A 96 -1.34 -4.58 -7.57
CA GLU A 96 -1.49 -5.78 -8.39
C GLU A 96 -0.14 -6.27 -8.89
N SER A 97 0.68 -5.39 -9.49
CA SER A 97 2.04 -5.75 -9.91
C SER A 97 2.91 -6.21 -8.75
N TYR A 98 2.72 -5.65 -7.55
CA TYR A 98 3.44 -6.12 -6.35
C TYR A 98 3.03 -7.55 -5.96
N VAL A 99 1.75 -7.88 -6.04
CA VAL A 99 1.27 -9.25 -5.74
C VAL A 99 1.79 -10.22 -6.80
N ASP A 100 1.70 -9.86 -8.09
CA ASP A 100 2.18 -10.68 -9.22
C ASP A 100 3.70 -10.98 -9.14
N GLU A 101 4.50 -9.99 -8.73
CA GLU A 101 5.94 -10.17 -8.45
C GLU A 101 6.17 -11.21 -7.33
N LYS A 102 5.30 -11.24 -6.32
CA LYS A 102 5.39 -12.21 -5.22
C LYS A 102 4.94 -13.60 -5.67
N GLU A 103 3.86 -13.74 -6.43
CA GLU A 103 3.46 -15.03 -7.03
C GLU A 103 4.60 -15.70 -7.78
N THR A 104 5.27 -14.92 -8.64
CA THR A 104 6.35 -15.40 -9.50
C THR A 104 7.60 -15.79 -8.70
N SER A 105 7.86 -15.14 -7.58
CA SER A 105 9.03 -15.43 -6.73
C SER A 105 8.94 -16.76 -5.98
N TYR A 106 7.75 -17.34 -5.84
CA TYR A 106 7.51 -18.60 -5.13
C TYR A 106 7.25 -19.80 -6.06
N SER A 107 7.22 -19.60 -7.39
CA SER A 107 7.12 -20.65 -8.41
C SER A 107 8.51 -21.15 -8.83
#